data_AF-A0A7Y6BRV7-F1
#
_entry.id   AF-A0A7Y6BRV7-F1
#
_cell.length_a   1.000
_cell.length_b   1.000
_cell.length_c   1.000
_cell.angle_alpha   90.00
_cell.angle_beta   90.00
_cell.angle_gamma   90.00
#
_symmetry.space_group_name_H-M   'P 1'
#
loop_
_entity.id
_entity.type
_entity.pdbx_description
1 polymer ?
#
loop_
_entity_poly.entity_id
_entity_poly.type
_entity_poly.pdbx_seq_one_letter_code
_entity_poly.pdbx_strand_id
1 'polypeptide(L)'
;MMYRDVVKIMRQADDSDPWAGGSAGSMPETYRARVTFATQRVIGENGQEVTSSVHIRMPGKVPVGYGDEVTFKEPNGNEKTKKIISYKVPRNLEGEFMMTVIHL
;
A
#
# COMPACT_ATOMS: atom_id res chain seq x y z
N MET A 1 -11.98 7.67 -13.25
CA MET A 1 -10.62 7.98 -12.73
C MET A 1 -9.61 7.22 -13.58
N MET A 2 -8.54 7.86 -14.08
CA MET A 2 -7.49 7.17 -14.84
C MET A 2 -6.39 6.67 -13.88
N TYR A 3 -6.22 5.36 -13.79
CA TYR A 3 -5.10 4.70 -13.11
C TYR A 3 -3.96 4.55 -14.12
N ARG A 4 -3.04 5.53 -14.15
CA ARG A 4 -1.92 5.57 -15.11
C ARG A 4 -0.62 5.05 -14.53
N ASP A 5 -0.53 4.93 -13.21
CA ASP A 5 0.69 4.55 -12.52
C ASP A 5 0.70 3.06 -12.21
N VAL A 6 1.90 2.55 -11.99
CA VAL A 6 2.14 1.16 -11.61
C VAL A 6 2.94 1.17 -10.32
N VAL A 7 2.48 0.39 -9.35
CA VAL A 7 3.15 0.21 -8.06
C VAL A 7 3.44 -1.28 -7.86
N LYS A 8 4.58 -1.59 -7.25
CA LYS A 8 4.93 -2.95 -6.86
C LYS A 8 4.78 -3.05 -5.36
N ILE A 9 4.09 -4.09 -4.89
CA ILE A 9 3.92 -4.36 -3.47
C ILE A 9 4.67 -5.64 -3.15
N MET A 10 5.66 -5.51 -2.28
CA MET A 10 6.39 -6.64 -1.73
C MET A 10 5.79 -6.95 -0.37
N ARG A 11 5.13 -8.11 -0.26
CA ARG A 11 4.59 -8.55 1.02
C ARG A 11 5.70 -9.13 1.87
N GLN A 12 5.90 -8.59 3.08
CA GLN A 12 6.72 -9.30 4.06
C GLN A 12 5.92 -10.50 4.55
N ALA A 13 6.55 -11.67 4.55
CA ALA A 13 5.94 -12.83 5.19
C ALA A 13 5.77 -12.54 6.68
N ASP A 14 4.62 -12.91 7.22
CA ASP A 14 4.43 -12.98 8.66
C ASP A 14 5.39 -14.04 9.20
N ASP A 15 6.46 -13.62 9.86
CA ASP A 15 7.46 -14.48 10.51
C ASP A 15 6.90 -15.17 11.79
N SER A 16 5.59 -15.08 12.00
CA SER A 16 4.90 -15.45 13.24
C SER A 16 4.50 -16.92 13.34
N ASP A 17 4.82 -17.75 12.34
CA ASP A 17 4.48 -19.18 12.34
C ASP A 17 5.70 -20.09 12.01
N PRO A 18 6.50 -20.49 13.01
CA PRO A 18 7.71 -21.30 12.81
C PRO A 18 7.45 -22.75 12.34
N TRP A 19 6.18 -23.17 12.25
CA TRP A 19 5.78 -24.48 11.70
C TRP A 19 5.22 -24.43 10.28
N ALA A 20 4.82 -23.24 9.81
CA ALA A 20 4.40 -23.03 8.43
C ALA A 20 5.66 -22.75 7.61
N GLY A 21 6.20 -23.81 6.97
CA GLY A 21 7.39 -23.74 6.12
C GLY A 21 7.44 -22.44 5.33
N GLY A 22 8.49 -21.65 5.64
CA GLY A 22 8.59 -20.24 5.29
C GLY A 22 8.04 -19.95 3.91
N SER A 23 6.93 -19.22 3.84
CA SER A 23 6.50 -18.64 2.58
C SER A 23 7.49 -17.53 2.28
N ALA A 24 8.53 -17.90 1.54
CA ALA A 24 9.50 -17.03 0.92
C ALA A 24 8.82 -15.73 0.50
N GLY A 25 9.43 -14.59 0.86
CA GLY A 25 8.93 -13.24 0.60
C GLY A 25 8.18 -13.18 -0.73
N SER A 26 6.89 -12.87 -0.65
CA SER A 26 6.01 -12.94 -1.82
C SER A 26 6.63 -12.12 -2.95
N MET A 27 6.71 -12.71 -4.14
CA MET A 27 7.18 -12.00 -5.33
C MET A 27 6.46 -10.65 -5.43
N PRO A 28 7.15 -9.56 -5.79
CA PRO A 28 6.54 -8.24 -5.84
C PRO A 28 5.36 -8.24 -6.82
N GLU A 29 4.16 -8.05 -6.28
CA GLU A 29 2.93 -8.01 -7.07
C GLU A 29 2.74 -6.61 -7.65
N THR A 30 2.45 -6.56 -8.94
CA THR A 30 2.37 -5.30 -9.67
C THR A 30 0.91 -4.88 -9.82
N TYR A 31 0.56 -3.72 -9.27
CA TYR A 31 -0.78 -3.17 -9.26
C TYR A 31 -0.87 -1.88 -10.06
N ARG A 32 -1.99 -1.71 -10.79
CA ARG A 32 -2.33 -0.41 -11.38
C ARG A 32 -2.84 0.49 -10.28
N ALA A 33 -2.26 1.68 -10.18
CA ALA A 33 -2.60 2.63 -9.14
C ALA A 33 -2.64 4.05 -9.69
N ARG A 34 -3.03 4.97 -8.81
CA ARG A 34 -2.80 6.40 -8.96
C ARG A 34 -1.97 6.86 -7.77
N VAL A 35 -0.77 7.35 -8.05
CA VAL A 35 0.12 7.92 -7.04
C VAL A 35 -0.15 9.41 -6.96
N THR A 36 -0.47 9.90 -5.77
CA THR A 36 -0.71 11.32 -5.51
C THR A 36 0.27 11.79 -4.44
N PHE A 37 1.00 12.86 -4.74
CA PHE A 37 1.93 13.48 -3.80
C PHE A 37 1.20 14.61 -3.08
N ALA A 38 0.77 14.34 -1.86
CA ALA A 38 0.07 15.29 -1.03
C ALA A 38 0.41 15.02 0.43
N THR A 39 0.72 16.09 1.16
CA THR A 39 1.00 16.00 2.59
C THR A 39 -0.32 15.92 3.34
N GLN A 40 -0.59 14.78 3.99
CA GLN A 40 -1.75 14.63 4.86
C GLN A 40 -1.34 14.01 6.20
N ARG A 41 -1.98 14.46 7.28
CA ARG A 41 -1.86 13.81 8.59
C ARG A 41 -2.68 12.53 8.56
N VAL A 42 -2.02 11.41 8.84
CA VAL A 42 -2.63 10.09 8.93
C VAL A 42 -2.31 9.49 10.29
N ILE A 43 -3.21 8.65 10.80
CA ILE A 43 -2.98 7.91 12.04
C ILE A 43 -2.28 6.61 11.64
N GLY A 44 -1.05 6.42 12.12
CA GLY A 44 -0.28 5.20 11.89
C GLY A 44 -0.78 4.02 12.73
N GLU A 45 -0.20 2.85 12.52
CA GLU A 45 -0.56 1.59 13.19
C GLU A 45 -0.63 1.72 14.73
N ASN A 46 0.32 2.44 15.33
CA ASN A 46 0.40 2.62 16.78
C ASN A 46 -0.44 3.79 17.32
N GLY A 47 -1.38 4.33 16.53
CA GLY A 47 -2.23 5.46 16.94
C GLY A 47 -1.53 6.82 16.93
N GLN A 48 -0.29 6.91 16.46
CA GLN A 48 0.46 8.16 16.36
C GLN A 48 0.08 8.93 15.09
N GLU A 49 0.03 10.27 15.17
CA GLU A 49 -0.10 11.11 13.99
C GLU A 49 1.22 11.12 13.21
N VAL A 50 1.18 10.56 12.02
CA VAL A 50 2.30 10.54 11.08
C VAL A 50 1.93 11.37 9.86
N THR A 51 2.88 12.15 9.37
CA THR A 51 2.68 12.92 8.13
C THR A 51 3.00 12.04 6.93
N SER A 52 1.98 11.60 6.20
CA SER A 52 2.15 10.92 4.92
C SER A 52 2.30 11.95 3.81
N SER A 53 3.21 11.69 2.88
CA SER A 53 3.48 12.57 1.73
C SER A 53 3.04 11.94 0.41
N VAL A 54 2.78 10.63 0.39
CA VAL A 54 2.46 9.88 -0.82
C VAL A 54 1.24 9.01 -0.59
N HIS A 55 0.24 9.21 -1.43
CA HIS A 55 -1.08 8.60 -1.34
C HIS A 55 -1.32 7.77 -2.59
N ILE A 56 -1.42 6.46 -2.43
CA ILE A 56 -1.58 5.51 -3.54
C ILE A 56 -3.01 4.98 -3.51
N ARG A 57 -3.72 5.11 -4.63
CA ARG A 57 -5.08 4.58 -4.78
C ARG A 57 -5.12 3.49 -5.83
N MET A 58 -5.55 2.29 -5.44
CA MET A 58 -5.67 1.13 -6.30
C MET A 58 -7.13 0.73 -6.44
N PRO A 59 -7.58 0.30 -7.63
CA PRO A 59 -8.95 -0.18 -7.80
C PRO A 59 -9.15 -1.55 -7.12
N GLY A 60 -10.31 -1.75 -6.51
CA GLY A 60 -10.68 -3.00 -5.85
C GLY A 60 -9.97 -3.23 -4.50
N LYS A 61 -10.02 -4.47 -4.03
CA LYS A 61 -9.36 -4.92 -2.79
C LYS A 61 -7.97 -5.44 -3.11
N VAL A 62 -6.96 -4.71 -2.66
CA VAL A 62 -5.57 -5.17 -2.68
C VAL A 62 -5.19 -5.69 -1.29
N PRO A 63 -4.68 -6.93 -1.15
CA PRO A 63 -4.22 -7.45 0.13
C PRO A 63 -2.92 -6.74 0.52
N VAL A 64 -3.00 -5.85 1.50
CA VAL A 64 -1.85 -5.12 2.04
C VAL A 64 -1.85 -5.12 3.56
N GLY A 65 -0.65 -5.15 4.16
CA GLY A 65 -0.39 -5.05 5.59
C GLY A 65 0.61 -3.95 5.93
N TYR A 66 0.71 -3.60 7.22
CA TYR A 66 1.64 -2.55 7.68
C TYR A 66 3.12 -2.94 7.51
N GLY A 67 3.43 -4.24 7.48
CA GLY A 67 4.78 -4.77 7.20
C GLY A 67 5.17 -4.74 5.72
N ASP A 68 4.25 -4.42 4.81
CA ASP A 68 4.52 -4.48 3.38
C ASP A 68 5.29 -3.24 2.89
N GLU A 69 6.08 -3.46 1.85
CA GLU A 69 6.82 -2.43 1.16
C GLU A 69 6.21 -2.13 -0.21
N VAL A 70 6.05 -0.85 -0.51
CA VAL A 70 5.49 -0.38 -1.77
C VAL A 70 6.58 0.37 -2.54
N THR A 71 6.91 -0.15 -3.72
CA THR A 71 7.75 0.52 -4.69
C THR A 71 6.89 1.28 -5.68
N PHE A 72 7.12 2.59 -5.80
CA PHE A 72 6.42 3.46 -6.74
C PHE A 72 7.41 4.38 -7.46
N LYS A 73 7.00 4.88 -8.63
CA LYS A 73 7.80 5.82 -9.41
C LYS A 73 7.43 7.26 -9.04
N GLU A 74 8.43 8.06 -8.71
CA GLU A 74 8.29 9.49 -8.46
C GLU A 74 8.21 10.28 -9.79
N PRO A 75 7.74 11.54 -9.77
CA PRO A 75 7.64 12.38 -10.97
C PRO A 75 9.00 12.66 -11.62
N ASN A 76 10.09 12.57 -10.85
CA ASN A 76 11.47 12.69 -11.32
C ASN A 76 11.98 11.42 -12.04
N GLY A 77 11.17 10.35 -12.10
CA GLY A 77 11.51 9.09 -12.73
C GLY A 77 12.19 8.07 -11.81
N ASN A 78 12.49 8.42 -10.56
CA ASN A 78 13.13 7.52 -9.59
C ASN A 78 12.12 6.54 -9.00
N GLU A 79 12.54 5.29 -8.83
CA GLU A 79 11.77 4.32 -8.04
C GLU A 79 12.12 4.48 -6.55
N LYS A 80 11.10 4.62 -5.71
CA LYS A 80 11.24 4.63 -4.25
C LYS A 80 10.45 3.49 -3.66
N THR A 81 11.07 2.80 -2.72
CA THR A 81 10.41 1.80 -1.86
C THR A 81 10.16 2.42 -0.50
N LYS A 82 8.93 2.28 0.01
CA LYS A 82 8.53 2.75 1.33
C LYS A 82 7.60 1.76 2.02
N LYS A 83 7.66 1.73 3.34
CA LYS A 83 6.73 0.96 4.18
C LYS A 83 5.37 1.65 4.28
N ILE A 84 4.33 0.84 4.44
CA ILE A 84 2.96 1.32 4.62
C ILE A 84 2.81 1.94 6.00
N ILE A 85 2.46 3.24 6.05
CA ILE A 85 2.17 3.94 7.30
C ILE A 85 0.73 3.66 7.73
N SER A 86 -0.19 3.71 6.77
CA SER A 86 -1.62 3.50 6.98
C SER A 86 -2.27 3.04 5.68
N TYR A 87 -3.28 2.18 5.78
CA TYR A 87 -4.09 1.80 4.64
C TYR A 87 -5.57 1.83 4.99
N LYS A 88 -6.40 2.12 3.99
CA LYS A 88 -7.85 2.15 4.10
C LYS A 88 -8.45 1.46 2.89
N VAL A 89 -9.45 0.62 3.13
CA VAL A 89 -10.20 -0.03 2.05
C VAL A 89 -11.66 0.42 2.13
N PRO A 90 -11.99 1.63 1.64
CA PRO A 90 -13.36 2.11 1.60
C PRO A 90 -14.26 1.14 0.82
N ARG A 91 -15.46 0.92 1.38
CA ARG A 91 -16.53 0.11 0.77
C ARG A 91 -17.64 1.05 0.27
N ASN A 92 -18.33 0.67 -0.79
CA ASN A 92 -19.55 1.36 -1.21
C ASN A 92 -20.71 1.07 -0.23
N LEU A 93 -21.85 1.72 -0.45
CA LEU A 93 -23.07 1.50 0.33
C LEU A 93 -23.60 0.06 0.22
N GLU A 94 -23.19 -0.67 -0.82
CA GLU A 94 -23.54 -2.08 -1.07
C GLU A 94 -22.55 -3.07 -0.43
N GLY A 95 -21.50 -2.57 0.25
CA GLY A 95 -20.49 -3.37 0.94
C GLY A 95 -19.34 -3.87 0.05
N GLU A 96 -19.32 -3.52 -1.23
CA GLU A 96 -18.25 -3.85 -2.18
C GLU A 96 -17.02 -2.97 -1.99
N PHE A 97 -15.83 -3.57 -2.15
CA PHE A 97 -14.55 -2.87 -2.05
C PHE A 97 -14.33 -1.98 -3.28
N MET A 98 -14.42 -0.66 -3.11
CA MET A 98 -14.24 0.26 -4.23
C MET A 98 -12.77 0.42 -4.60
N MET A 99 -11.93 0.65 -3.59
CA MET A 99 -10.52 0.94 -3.77
C MET A 99 -9.73 0.68 -2.50
N THR A 100 -8.45 0.40 -2.65
CA THR A 100 -7.47 0.40 -1.57
C THR A 100 -6.67 1.69 -1.63
N VAL A 101 -6.65 2.43 -0.53
CA VAL A 101 -5.87 3.65 -0.35
C VAL A 101 -4.73 3.36 0.61
N ILE A 102 -3.51 3.64 0.20
CA ILE A 102 -2.28 3.47 0.99
C ILE A 102 -1.65 4.84 1.21
N HIS A 103 -1.16 5.05 2.42
CA HIS A 103 -0.45 6.23 2.86
C HIS A 103 1.01 5.86 3.19
N LEU A 104 1.96 6.56 2.57
CA LEU A 104 3.42 6.41 2.69
C LEU A 104 4.15 7.72 3.02
#